data_AF-A0A9W8M9J1-F1
#
_entry.id   AF-A0A9W8M9J1-F1
#
_cell.length_a   1.000
_cell.length_b   1.000
_cell.length_c   1.000
_cell.angle_alpha   90.00
_cell.angle_beta   90.00
_cell.angle_gamma   90.00
#
_symmetry.space_group_name_H-M   'P 1'
#
loop_
_entity.id
_entity.type
_entity.pdbx_description
1 polymer ?
#
loop_
_entity_poly.entity_id
_entity_poly.type
_entity_poly.pdbx_seq_one_letter_code
_entity_poly.pdbx_strand_id
1 'polypeptide(L)'
;MSQAVGNKTTLAYARAWHHVDASERVLGKLAERIALVLMGKHKPVYDPSVDCGDYVVVTNARNIKVTGKKEEQLLYRKHTMFPGGLKETPYKVMKEKRPEEIIRHAVSGMLPKNKLRDRRLERLKVFSGHRMGIVGGNILRTFEDGTLPENFNVHEPQTSKTLKALREKQEQQKAQEA
;
A
#
# COMPACT_ATOMS: atom_id res chain seq x y z
N MET A 1 -25.88 22.84 8.33
CA MET A 1 -25.76 22.59 6.88
C MET A 1 -24.68 23.42 6.18
N SER A 2 -24.38 24.66 6.62
CA SER A 2 -23.39 25.55 5.95
C SER A 2 -22.00 24.94 5.69
N GLN A 3 -21.44 24.16 6.64
CA GLN A 3 -20.08 23.63 6.51
C GLN A 3 -19.91 22.53 5.44
N ALA A 4 -21.00 21.89 5.01
CA ALA A 4 -20.96 20.78 4.04
C ALA A 4 -21.26 21.20 2.60
N VAL A 5 -21.73 22.44 2.38
CA VAL A 5 -22.15 22.93 1.06
C VAL A 5 -20.99 23.64 0.38
N GLY A 6 -20.55 23.15 -0.80
CA GLY A 6 -19.56 23.79 -1.66
C GLY A 6 -18.63 22.82 -2.41
N ASN A 7 -17.76 23.36 -3.29
CA ASN A 7 -16.83 22.56 -4.12
C ASN A 7 -15.67 21.89 -3.34
N LYS A 8 -15.60 22.08 -2.02
CA LYS A 8 -14.52 21.52 -1.16
C LYS A 8 -14.61 20.00 -1.02
N THR A 9 -15.77 19.43 -1.31
CA THR A 9 -16.06 18.00 -1.19
C THR A 9 -15.29 17.14 -2.19
N THR A 10 -15.13 17.61 -3.43
CA THR A 10 -14.42 16.86 -4.48
C THR A 10 -12.97 16.57 -4.10
N LEU A 11 -12.26 17.57 -3.58
CA LEU A 11 -10.87 17.40 -3.12
C LEU A 11 -10.80 16.54 -1.86
N ALA A 12 -11.77 16.64 -0.96
CA ALA A 12 -11.80 15.86 0.28
C ALA A 12 -11.97 14.35 0.01
N TYR A 13 -12.78 13.97 -0.98
CA TYR A 13 -12.96 12.57 -1.39
C TYR A 13 -11.91 12.08 -2.39
N ALA A 14 -11.07 12.96 -2.94
CA ALA A 14 -9.96 12.56 -3.78
C ALA A 14 -9.03 11.59 -3.03
N ARG A 15 -8.58 10.55 -3.72
CA ARG A 15 -7.73 9.50 -3.14
C ARG A 15 -6.27 9.87 -3.32
N ALA A 16 -5.59 10.16 -2.22
CA ALA A 16 -4.16 10.42 -2.23
C ALA A 16 -3.36 9.12 -2.25
N TRP A 17 -2.10 9.19 -2.68
CA TRP A 17 -1.15 8.08 -2.58
C TRP A 17 -0.12 8.40 -1.50
N HIS A 18 -0.07 7.52 -0.49
CA HIS A 18 0.88 7.61 0.61
C HIS A 18 1.99 6.58 0.44
N HIS A 19 3.23 6.97 0.70
CA HIS A 19 4.37 6.08 0.74
C HIS A 19 4.83 5.82 2.17
N VAL A 20 5.18 4.58 2.46
CA VAL A 20 5.69 4.14 3.75
C VAL A 20 6.85 3.19 3.54
N ASP A 21 8.00 3.48 4.16
CA ASP A 21 9.07 2.50 4.24
C ASP A 21 8.84 1.52 5.39
N ALA A 22 8.93 0.21 5.12
CA ALA A 22 8.75 -0.83 6.12
C ALA A 22 10.04 -1.16 6.89
N SER A 23 11.20 -0.66 6.43
CA SER A 23 12.49 -0.87 7.07
C SER A 23 12.44 -0.53 8.56
N GLU A 24 12.88 -1.46 9.40
CA GLU A 24 12.96 -1.30 10.86
C GLU A 24 11.65 -1.08 11.61
N ARG A 25 10.50 -1.10 10.92
CA ARG A 25 9.20 -0.90 11.55
C ARG A 25 8.62 -2.21 12.09
N VAL A 26 7.88 -2.11 13.18
CA VAL A 26 7.17 -3.25 13.77
C VAL A 26 5.89 -3.53 12.98
N LEU A 27 5.74 -4.77 12.50
CA LEU A 27 4.64 -5.21 11.63
C LEU A 27 3.24 -4.77 12.11
N GLY A 28 2.92 -5.01 13.40
CA GLY A 28 1.59 -4.72 13.93
C GLY A 28 1.27 -3.21 13.95
N LYS A 29 2.18 -2.40 14.46
CA LYS A 29 2.02 -0.93 14.53
C LYS A 29 1.95 -0.30 13.14
N LEU A 30 2.73 -0.83 12.21
CA LEU A 30 2.68 -0.41 10.81
C LEU A 30 1.32 -0.76 10.19
N ALA A 31 0.86 -2.01 10.34
CA ALA A 31 -0.39 -2.48 9.78
C ALA A 31 -1.62 -1.71 10.32
N GLU A 32 -1.63 -1.37 11.60
CA GLU A 32 -2.66 -0.54 12.22
C GLU A 32 -2.77 0.84 11.55
N ARG A 33 -1.64 1.54 11.43
CA ARG A 33 -1.60 2.87 10.80
C ARG A 33 -2.03 2.81 9.33
N ILE A 34 -1.57 1.80 8.59
CA ILE A 34 -1.99 1.56 7.21
C ILE A 34 -3.51 1.35 7.14
N ALA A 35 -4.09 0.53 8.03
CA ALA A 35 -5.51 0.27 8.03
C ALA A 35 -6.35 1.54 8.27
N LEU A 36 -5.91 2.44 9.15
CA LEU A 36 -6.57 3.74 9.37
C LEU A 36 -6.63 4.59 8.09
N VAL A 37 -5.52 4.64 7.34
CA VAL A 37 -5.42 5.39 6.08
C VAL A 37 -6.27 4.75 4.97
N LEU A 38 -6.25 3.42 4.87
CA LEU A 38 -7.08 2.69 3.90
C LEU A 38 -8.58 2.81 4.17
N MET A 39 -8.98 2.96 5.44
CA MET A 39 -10.36 3.27 5.83
C MET A 39 -10.73 4.75 5.57
N GLY A 40 -9.75 5.64 5.55
CA GLY A 40 -9.98 7.08 5.42
C GLY A 40 -10.23 7.80 6.75
N LYS A 41 -9.99 7.14 7.89
CA LYS A 41 -10.25 7.72 9.24
C LYS A 41 -9.38 8.93 9.56
N HIS A 42 -8.30 9.16 8.81
CA HIS A 42 -7.47 10.35 8.91
C HIS A 42 -8.13 11.59 8.29
N LYS A 43 -9.17 11.43 7.45
CA LYS A 43 -9.91 12.52 6.84
C LYS A 43 -11.10 12.91 7.73
N PRO A 44 -11.35 14.20 7.97
CA PRO A 44 -12.50 14.65 8.77
C PRO A 44 -13.85 14.38 8.09
N VAL A 45 -13.84 14.11 6.78
CA VAL A 45 -15.04 13.72 6.00
C VAL A 45 -15.36 12.22 6.07
N TYR A 46 -14.67 11.48 6.94
CA TYR A 46 -14.89 10.04 7.08
C TYR A 46 -16.32 9.73 7.50
N ASP A 47 -16.94 8.84 6.74
CA ASP A 47 -18.23 8.24 7.08
C ASP A 47 -18.12 6.70 6.97
N PRO A 48 -18.65 5.92 7.92
CA PRO A 48 -18.56 4.46 7.88
C PRO A 48 -19.20 3.81 6.65
N SER A 49 -20.24 4.44 6.07
CA SER A 49 -20.96 3.92 4.90
C SER A 49 -20.23 4.20 3.59
N VAL A 50 -19.41 5.25 3.54
CA VAL A 50 -18.69 5.69 2.34
C VAL A 50 -17.24 5.23 2.36
N ASP A 51 -16.74 4.80 1.20
CA ASP A 51 -15.35 4.39 1.04
C ASP A 51 -14.45 5.54 0.58
N CYS A 52 -13.98 6.36 1.52
CA CYS A 52 -13.18 7.57 1.25
C CYS A 52 -11.66 7.44 1.50
N GLY A 53 -11.18 6.22 1.71
CA GLY A 53 -9.77 5.97 2.05
C GLY A 53 -8.79 6.15 0.90
N ASP A 54 -7.52 6.24 1.25
CA ASP A 54 -6.43 6.54 0.31
C ASP A 54 -5.69 5.27 -0.16
N TYR A 55 -4.76 5.45 -1.10
CA TYR A 55 -3.80 4.42 -1.51
C TYR A 55 -2.59 4.44 -0.59
N VAL A 56 -2.05 3.26 -0.30
CA VAL A 56 -0.84 3.14 0.51
C VAL A 56 0.13 2.23 -0.21
N VAL A 57 1.35 2.74 -0.41
CA VAL A 57 2.46 2.07 -1.04
C VAL A 57 3.51 1.78 0.03
N VAL A 58 3.82 0.51 0.22
CA VAL A 58 4.80 0.06 1.20
C VAL A 58 6.01 -0.49 0.47
N THR A 59 7.21 -0.03 0.83
CA THR A 59 8.48 -0.55 0.31
C THR A 59 9.28 -1.31 1.35
N ASN A 60 10.28 -2.06 0.88
CA ASN A 60 11.21 -2.83 1.73
C ASN A 60 10.51 -3.79 2.71
N ALA A 61 9.42 -4.43 2.27
CA ALA A 61 8.68 -5.37 3.10
C ALA A 61 9.53 -6.52 3.66
N ARG A 62 10.66 -6.86 3.01
CA ARG A 62 11.61 -7.88 3.50
C ARG A 62 12.24 -7.51 4.84
N ASN A 63 12.39 -6.22 5.13
CA ASN A 63 13.08 -5.70 6.31
C ASN A 63 12.13 -5.40 7.48
N ILE A 64 10.89 -5.89 7.41
CA ILE A 64 9.91 -5.71 8.47
C ILE A 64 10.33 -6.46 9.75
N LYS A 65 10.22 -5.78 10.89
CA LYS A 65 10.56 -6.35 12.21
C LYS A 65 9.32 -6.93 12.88
N VAL A 66 9.49 -8.07 13.53
CA VAL A 66 8.49 -8.68 14.41
C VAL A 66 9.13 -8.89 15.78
N THR A 67 8.39 -8.61 16.84
CA THR A 67 8.92 -8.65 18.21
C THR A 67 8.85 -10.05 18.83
N GLY A 68 9.77 -10.34 19.76
CA GLY A 68 9.83 -11.60 20.51
C GLY A 68 10.22 -12.81 19.65
N LYS A 69 9.69 -14.00 19.99
CA LYS A 69 9.98 -15.27 19.30
C LYS A 69 9.06 -15.55 18.10
N LYS A 70 8.30 -14.53 17.66
CA LYS A 70 7.29 -14.67 16.61
C LYS A 70 7.88 -15.02 15.25
N GLU A 71 9.12 -14.63 14.97
CA GLU A 71 9.78 -15.00 13.70
C GLU A 71 9.89 -16.52 13.53
N GLU A 72 9.94 -17.28 14.63
CA GLU A 72 10.04 -18.74 14.60
C GLU A 72 8.69 -19.43 14.85
N GLN A 73 7.88 -18.87 15.74
CA GLN A 73 6.64 -19.50 16.21
C GLN A 73 5.42 -19.18 15.34
N LEU A 74 5.46 -18.10 14.54
CA LEU A 74 4.29 -17.67 13.78
C LEU A 74 4.06 -18.59 12.56
N LEU A 75 2.88 -19.22 12.54
CA LEU A 75 2.42 -20.10 11.47
C LEU A 75 1.21 -19.48 10.76
N TYR A 76 1.31 -19.34 9.44
CA TYR A 76 0.18 -18.95 8.60
C TYR A 76 -0.59 -20.20 8.18
N ARG A 77 -1.88 -20.26 8.53
CA ARG A 77 -2.74 -21.41 8.29
C ARG A 77 -3.81 -21.10 7.24
N LYS A 78 -4.07 -22.05 6.36
CA LYS A 78 -5.23 -22.04 5.47
C LYS A 78 -5.78 -23.45 5.33
N HIS A 79 -7.10 -23.56 5.15
CA HIS A 79 -7.79 -24.83 4.99
C HIS A 79 -8.53 -24.85 3.66
N THR A 80 -8.49 -25.97 2.94
CA THR A 80 -9.17 -26.12 1.63
C THR A 80 -10.61 -26.64 1.75
N MET A 81 -11.11 -26.87 2.96
CA MET A 81 -12.40 -27.49 3.29
C MET A 81 -12.52 -29.00 3.00
N PHE A 82 -11.45 -29.63 2.49
CA PHE A 82 -11.34 -31.10 2.42
C PHE A 82 -10.71 -31.66 3.70
N PRO A 83 -11.11 -32.86 4.18
CA PRO A 83 -10.43 -33.52 5.30
C PRO A 83 -8.92 -33.65 5.06
N GLY A 84 -8.11 -33.26 6.04
CA GLY A 84 -6.64 -33.22 5.90
C GLY A 84 -6.09 -32.04 5.08
N GLY A 85 -6.95 -31.13 4.61
CA GLY A 85 -6.58 -30.00 3.76
C GLY A 85 -5.93 -28.81 4.46
N LEU A 86 -5.41 -28.98 5.68
CA LEU A 86 -4.73 -27.94 6.44
C LEU A 86 -3.33 -27.70 5.86
N LYS A 87 -3.07 -26.46 5.44
CA LYS A 87 -1.76 -26.01 4.97
C LYS A 87 -1.22 -24.98 5.95
N GLU A 88 -0.05 -25.27 6.49
CA GLU A 88 0.68 -24.38 7.38
C GLU A 88 1.92 -23.86 6.66
N THR A 89 2.26 -22.59 6.86
CA THR A 89 3.47 -21.98 6.32
C THR A 89 4.14 -21.17 7.42
N PRO A 90 5.39 -21.50 7.81
CA PRO A 90 6.08 -20.76 8.84
C PRO A 90 6.49 -19.37 8.34
N TYR A 91 6.58 -18.42 9.26
CA TYR A 91 6.92 -17.04 8.96
C TYR A 91 8.23 -16.90 8.19
N LYS A 92 9.29 -17.65 8.57
CA LYS A 92 10.58 -17.64 7.86
C LYS A 92 10.43 -17.94 6.36
N VAL A 93 9.69 -18.99 6.02
CA VAL A 93 9.43 -19.38 4.62
C VAL A 93 8.58 -18.33 3.90
N MET A 94 7.60 -17.73 4.58
CA MET A 94 6.78 -16.67 3.98
C MET A 94 7.62 -15.40 3.72
N LYS A 95 8.52 -15.03 4.63
CA LYS A 95 9.41 -13.87 4.51
C LYS A 95 10.40 -14.03 3.34
N GLU A 96 10.86 -15.24 3.08
CA GLU A 96 11.72 -15.54 1.93
C GLU A 96 10.96 -15.55 0.60
N LYS A 97 9.82 -16.25 0.54
CA LYS A 97 9.09 -16.45 -0.72
C LYS A 97 8.26 -15.23 -1.13
N ARG A 98 7.53 -14.65 -0.17
CA ARG A 98 6.51 -13.61 -0.40
C ARG A 98 6.40 -12.67 0.80
N PRO A 99 7.42 -11.83 1.06
CA PRO A 99 7.40 -10.90 2.20
C PRO A 99 6.23 -9.89 2.13
N GLU A 100 5.73 -9.60 0.93
CA GLU A 100 4.59 -8.70 0.70
C GLU A 100 3.29 -9.20 1.34
N GLU A 101 3.09 -10.53 1.34
CA GLU A 101 1.88 -11.16 1.88
C GLU A 101 1.83 -11.05 3.41
N ILE A 102 2.97 -10.95 4.10
CA ILE A 102 3.02 -10.77 5.56
C ILE A 102 2.28 -9.49 5.97
N ILE A 103 2.59 -8.39 5.29
CA ILE A 103 1.96 -7.08 5.55
C ILE A 103 0.51 -7.10 5.08
N ARG A 104 0.23 -7.68 3.91
CA ARG A 104 -1.14 -7.78 3.38
C ARG A 104 -2.05 -8.58 4.32
N HIS A 105 -1.58 -9.70 4.87
CA HIS A 105 -2.32 -10.50 5.86
C HIS A 105 -2.58 -9.71 7.14
N ALA A 106 -1.57 -9.01 7.68
CA ALA A 106 -1.72 -8.21 8.89
C ALA A 106 -2.77 -7.11 8.69
N VAL A 107 -2.68 -6.33 7.60
CA VAL A 107 -3.63 -5.26 7.29
C VAL A 107 -5.03 -5.80 7.02
N SER A 108 -5.14 -6.92 6.28
CA SER A 108 -6.41 -7.59 6.01
C SER A 108 -7.11 -8.07 7.28
N GLY A 109 -6.33 -8.41 8.33
CA GLY A 109 -6.80 -8.69 9.68
C GLY A 109 -7.44 -7.47 10.34
N MET A 110 -6.78 -6.31 10.24
CA MET A 110 -7.20 -5.04 10.86
C MET A 110 -8.41 -4.35 10.19
N LEU A 111 -8.70 -4.67 8.92
CA LEU A 111 -9.85 -4.12 8.22
C LEU A 111 -11.18 -4.74 8.69
N PRO A 112 -12.27 -3.94 8.76
CA PRO A 112 -13.59 -4.43 9.13
C PRO A 112 -14.09 -5.48 8.13
N LYS A 113 -14.79 -6.49 8.62
CA LYS A 113 -15.27 -7.62 7.79
C LYS A 113 -16.57 -7.23 7.08
N ASN A 114 -16.44 -6.55 5.94
CA ASN A 114 -17.55 -6.12 5.10
C ASN A 114 -17.17 -6.17 3.61
N LYS A 115 -18.13 -5.85 2.73
CA LYS A 115 -17.93 -5.82 1.26
C LYS A 115 -16.90 -4.78 0.79
N LEU A 116 -16.58 -3.78 1.61
CA LEU A 116 -15.58 -2.76 1.30
C LEU A 116 -14.15 -3.22 1.60
N ARG A 117 -13.98 -4.31 2.37
CA ARG A 117 -12.68 -4.81 2.79
C ARG A 117 -11.76 -5.11 1.62
N ASP A 118 -12.26 -5.81 0.61
CA ASP A 118 -11.43 -6.24 -0.52
C ASP A 118 -10.99 -5.03 -1.36
N ARG A 119 -11.90 -4.07 -1.61
CA ARG A 119 -11.60 -2.79 -2.27
C ARG A 119 -10.59 -1.94 -1.49
N ARG A 120 -10.63 -1.99 -0.15
CA ARG A 120 -9.64 -1.33 0.71
C ARG A 120 -8.29 -2.02 0.62
N LEU A 121 -8.28 -3.35 0.61
CA LEU A 121 -7.05 -4.13 0.54
C LEU A 121 -6.37 -4.02 -0.84
N GLU A 122 -7.12 -3.91 -1.93
CA GLU A 122 -6.60 -3.71 -3.28
C GLU A 122 -5.81 -2.40 -3.44
N ARG A 123 -6.13 -1.39 -2.63
CA ARG A 123 -5.43 -0.09 -2.60
C ARG A 123 -4.08 -0.14 -1.87
N LEU A 124 -3.85 -1.20 -1.09
CA LEU A 124 -2.54 -1.46 -0.50
C LEU A 124 -1.62 -2.10 -1.56
N LYS A 125 -0.58 -1.37 -1.94
CA LYS A 125 0.50 -1.86 -2.79
C LYS A 125 1.72 -2.11 -1.93
N VAL A 126 2.21 -3.35 -1.90
CA VAL A 126 3.36 -3.74 -1.09
C VAL A 126 4.44 -4.25 -2.02
N PHE A 127 5.66 -3.78 -1.83
CA PHE A 127 6.83 -4.19 -2.58
C PHE A 127 7.87 -4.76 -1.62
N SER A 128 8.46 -5.89 -2.02
CA SER A 128 9.53 -6.57 -1.27
C SER A 128 10.77 -5.71 -1.07
N GLY A 129 11.13 -4.87 -2.06
CA GLY A 129 12.29 -3.97 -2.02
C GLY A 129 11.92 -2.49 -2.25
N HIS A 130 12.92 -1.69 -2.59
CA HIS A 130 12.76 -0.24 -2.79
C HIS A 130 12.13 0.13 -4.16
N ARG A 131 12.23 -0.76 -5.16
CA ARG A 131 11.74 -0.48 -6.51
C ARG A 131 10.21 -0.56 -6.55
N MET A 132 9.57 0.59 -6.70
CA MET A 132 8.10 0.74 -6.74
C MET A 132 7.50 0.64 -8.15
N GLY A 133 8.34 0.63 -9.19
CA GLY A 133 7.90 0.64 -10.58
C GLY A 133 7.11 1.91 -10.94
N ILE A 134 6.07 1.76 -11.76
CA ILE A 134 5.22 2.86 -12.27
C ILE A 134 4.52 3.61 -11.12
N VAL A 135 4.29 2.95 -9.99
CA VAL A 135 3.55 3.49 -8.85
C VAL A 135 4.28 4.66 -8.18
N GLY A 136 5.61 4.72 -8.29
CA GLY A 136 6.42 5.77 -7.66
C GLY A 136 6.04 7.19 -8.08
N GLY A 137 5.65 7.38 -9.34
CA GLY A 137 5.29 8.71 -9.87
C GLY A 137 3.98 9.28 -9.32
N ASN A 138 3.13 8.45 -8.72
CA ASN A 138 1.82 8.88 -8.21
C ASN A 138 1.86 9.32 -6.74
N ILE A 139 2.98 9.12 -6.05
CA ILE A 139 3.11 9.35 -4.60
C ILE A 139 2.96 10.83 -4.31
N LEU A 140 2.05 11.16 -3.40
CA LEU A 140 1.80 12.53 -2.96
C LEU A 140 2.40 12.84 -1.60
N ARG A 141 2.43 11.87 -0.68
CA ARG A 141 2.90 12.08 0.69
C ARG A 141 3.73 10.89 1.16
N THR A 142 4.80 11.18 1.90
CA THR A 142 5.57 10.17 2.63
C THR A 142 5.23 10.24 4.11
N PHE A 143 5.17 9.08 4.77
CA PHE A 143 4.77 9.00 6.17
C PHE A 143 5.72 9.74 7.14
N GLU A 144 7.00 9.88 6.78
CA GLU A 144 8.06 10.39 7.67
C GLU A 144 8.04 11.91 7.77
N ASP A 145 7.83 12.60 6.65
CA ASP A 145 8.03 14.06 6.58
C ASP A 145 6.72 14.84 6.46
N GLY A 146 5.61 14.18 6.07
CA GLY A 146 4.32 14.84 5.80
C GLY A 146 4.37 15.87 4.65
N THR A 147 5.54 16.05 4.04
CA THR A 147 5.81 16.93 2.90
C THR A 147 5.48 16.21 1.59
N LEU A 148 5.28 17.03 0.55
CA LEU A 148 5.22 16.54 -0.83
C LEU A 148 6.63 16.12 -1.27
N PRO A 149 6.79 15.10 -2.13
CA PRO A 149 8.10 14.74 -2.63
C PRO A 149 8.74 15.91 -3.39
N GLU A 150 10.06 16.08 -3.29
CA GLU A 150 10.77 17.28 -3.81
C GLU A 150 10.58 17.52 -5.31
N ASN A 151 10.30 16.46 -6.07
CA ASN A 151 10.07 16.49 -7.51
C ASN A 151 8.58 16.64 -7.90
N PHE A 152 7.69 16.93 -6.94
CA PHE A 152 6.26 17.08 -7.18
C PHE A 152 5.93 18.45 -7.77
N ASN A 153 5.64 18.50 -9.07
CA ASN A 153 5.14 19.69 -9.75
C ASN A 153 3.61 19.62 -9.92
N VAL A 154 2.89 20.61 -9.40
CA VAL A 154 1.41 20.69 -9.45
C VAL A 154 0.89 20.93 -10.87
N HIS A 155 1.69 21.54 -11.74
CA HIS A 155 1.30 21.92 -13.10
C HIS A 155 1.59 20.83 -14.15
N GLU A 156 2.41 19.84 -13.82
CA GLU A 156 2.73 18.73 -14.73
C GLU A 156 2.05 17.44 -14.24
N PRO A 157 1.12 16.83 -15.00
CA PRO A 157 0.61 15.51 -14.67
C PRO A 157 1.75 14.50 -14.78
N GLN A 158 2.01 13.76 -13.70
CA GLN A 158 3.11 12.79 -13.57
C GLN A 158 3.08 11.69 -14.67
N THR A 159 1.90 11.44 -15.24
CA THR A 159 1.67 10.54 -16.39
C THR A 159 2.46 10.97 -17.64
N SER A 160 2.71 12.27 -17.85
CA SER A 160 3.42 12.80 -19.02
C SER A 160 4.90 12.40 -19.05
N LYS A 161 5.60 12.54 -17.92
CA LYS A 161 7.02 12.13 -17.76
C LYS A 161 7.20 10.63 -17.95
N THR A 162 6.23 9.84 -17.49
CA THR A 162 6.24 8.38 -17.58
C THR A 162 6.04 7.89 -19.01
N LEU A 163 5.11 8.51 -19.76
CA LEU A 163 4.91 8.25 -21.19
C LEU A 163 6.13 8.66 -22.02
N LYS A 164 6.81 9.76 -21.64
CA LYS A 164 8.03 10.22 -22.30
C LYS A 164 9.20 9.25 -22.08
N ALA A 165 9.43 8.82 -20.84
CA ALA A 165 10.45 7.81 -20.51
C ALA A 165 10.18 6.44 -21.16
N LEU A 166 8.91 6.06 -21.34
CA LEU A 166 8.52 4.82 -22.02
C LEU A 166 8.76 4.90 -23.53
N ARG A 167 8.52 6.07 -24.15
CA ARG A 167 8.88 6.35 -25.55
C ARG A 167 10.39 6.35 -25.77
N GLU A 168 11.15 7.01 -24.91
CA GLU A 168 12.62 7.04 -24.97
C GLU A 168 13.22 5.62 -24.84
N LYS A 169 12.66 4.78 -23.96
CA LYS A 169 13.05 3.36 -23.87
C LYS A 169 12.72 2.55 -25.13
N GLN A 170 11.56 2.79 -25.74
CA GLN A 170 11.17 2.13 -26.99
C GLN A 170 12.07 2.56 -28.16
N GLU A 171 12.49 3.83 -28.20
CA GLU A 171 13.44 4.35 -29.19
C GLU A 171 14.84 3.74 -28.99
N GLN A 172 15.31 3.63 -27.74
CA GLN A 172 16.58 2.97 -27.42
C GLN A 172 16.58 1.48 -27.78
N GLN A 173 15.47 0.77 -27.56
CA GLN A 173 15.34 -0.64 -27.98
C GLN A 173 15.36 -0.77 -29.51
N LYS A 174 14.63 0.08 -30.23
CA LYS A 174 14.64 0.11 -31.70
C LYS A 174 16.03 0.44 -32.27
N ALA A 175 16.80 1.29 -31.59
CA ALA A 175 18.17 1.62 -31.99
C ALA A 175 19.20 0.53 -31.67
N GLN A 176 18.87 -0.43 -30.80
CA GLN A 176 19.72 -1.59 -30.49
C GLN A 176 19.39 -2.81 -31.35
N GLU A 177 18.19 -2.87 -31.92
CA GLU A 177 17.73 -3.95 -32.81
C GLU A 177 18.00 -3.67 -34.30
N ALA A 178 18.47 -2.46 -34.64
CA ALA A 178 18.88 -2.03 -35.98
C ALA A 178 20.41 -2.01 -36.11
#